data_AF-A0A1Q4XX76-F1
#
_entry.id   AF-A0A1Q4XX76-F1
#
_cell.length_a   1.000
_cell.length_b   1.000
_cell.length_c   1.000
_cell.angle_alpha   90.00
_cell.angle_beta   90.00
_cell.angle_gamma   90.00
#
_symmetry.space_group_name_H-M   'P 1'
#
loop_
_entity.id
_entity.type
_entity.pdbx_description
1 polymer ?
#
loop_
_entity_poly.entity_id
_entity_poly.type
_entity_poly.pdbx_seq_one_letter_code
_entity_poly.pdbx_strand_id
1 'polypeptide(L)'
;MIASDAAGARSRALALAVLREPVGRRAWLATMHLATGALVAVTTALVLLVLIALTGLLAVTVVGAVACLAAVVIVVDASVHVQRARFVAFLDVHLHVDRRVPSSGMWVGRMPARVREPAVWRRFGYHLLASVLAPLSAAVVLSAWVAAVVLPLFALFRLLSGDDVPWLWVIGVVAFFAAPWLARAGVGLDLVLARALLQRSARDVLAEQVESLVESRAGLREAADAERRRIERDLHDGAQQQLTSLAMNLGIARQTLPDLPDPAREVIVSAHEDAKSALADLRNLVRACTRPCWTNVGWKRRWPVCAPAPRCRCGWTSRSPRVRRRVSRRSPTSWSPRA
;
A
#
# COMPACT_ATOMS: atom_id res chain seq x y z
N MET A 1 -21.48 -50.28 -3.19
CA MET A 1 -22.39 -49.72 -2.16
C MET A 1 -21.93 -48.36 -1.64
N ILE A 2 -20.70 -48.19 -1.13
CA ILE A 2 -20.24 -46.90 -0.54
C ILE A 2 -20.23 -45.72 -1.53
N ALA A 3 -19.89 -45.96 -2.81
CA ALA A 3 -19.86 -44.91 -3.84
C ALA A 3 -21.27 -44.42 -4.27
N SER A 4 -22.30 -45.28 -4.24
CA SER A 4 -23.66 -44.90 -4.58
C SER A 4 -24.31 -44.06 -3.48
N ASP A 5 -24.02 -44.36 -2.21
CA ASP A 5 -24.50 -43.56 -1.08
C ASP A 5 -23.86 -42.16 -1.05
N ALA A 6 -22.58 -42.05 -1.39
CA ALA A 6 -21.89 -40.76 -1.48
C ALA A 6 -22.38 -39.88 -2.66
N ALA A 7 -22.85 -40.49 -3.76
CA ALA A 7 -23.46 -39.76 -4.87
C ALA A 7 -24.88 -39.28 -4.51
N GLY A 8 -25.68 -40.13 -3.85
CA GLY A 8 -27.01 -39.78 -3.35
C GLY A 8 -27.01 -38.71 -2.25
N ALA A 9 -26.02 -38.75 -1.35
CA ALA A 9 -25.85 -37.71 -0.33
C ALA A 9 -25.49 -36.35 -0.94
N ARG A 10 -24.61 -36.33 -1.96
CA ARG A 10 -24.24 -35.10 -2.69
C ARG A 10 -25.40 -34.51 -3.48
N SER A 11 -26.18 -35.33 -4.19
CA SER A 11 -27.35 -34.83 -4.93
C SER A 11 -28.43 -34.28 -4.00
N ARG A 12 -28.71 -34.94 -2.87
CA ARG A 12 -29.62 -34.43 -1.83
C ARG A 12 -29.13 -33.13 -1.21
N ALA A 13 -27.84 -33.03 -0.91
CA ALA A 13 -27.25 -31.80 -0.38
C ALA A 13 -27.35 -30.63 -1.37
N LEU A 14 -27.11 -30.88 -2.67
CA LEU A 14 -27.28 -29.89 -3.73
C LEU A 14 -28.76 -29.48 -3.89
N ALA A 15 -29.70 -30.42 -3.87
CA ALA A 15 -31.13 -30.13 -3.95
C ALA A 15 -31.61 -29.28 -2.77
N LEU A 16 -31.20 -29.63 -1.55
CA LEU A 16 -31.51 -28.84 -0.34
C LEU A 16 -30.87 -27.46 -0.38
N ALA A 17 -29.67 -27.33 -0.94
CA ALA A 17 -29.04 -26.03 -1.14
C ALA A 17 -29.89 -25.17 -2.09
N VAL A 18 -30.23 -25.67 -3.28
CA VAL A 18 -31.05 -24.95 -4.27
C VAL A 18 -32.41 -24.53 -3.70
N LEU A 19 -33.07 -25.41 -2.93
CA LEU A 19 -34.36 -25.10 -2.32
C LEU A 19 -34.27 -24.03 -1.24
N ARG A 20 -33.15 -23.94 -0.51
CA ARG A 20 -32.94 -22.94 0.54
C ARG A 20 -32.41 -21.61 0.02
N GLU A 21 -31.83 -21.59 -1.18
CA GLU A 21 -31.24 -20.40 -1.77
C GLU A 21 -32.15 -19.16 -1.82
N PRO A 22 -33.42 -19.24 -2.29
CA PRO A 22 -34.29 -18.07 -2.39
C PRO A 22 -34.69 -17.47 -1.03
N VAL A 23 -34.70 -18.27 0.03
CA VAL A 23 -35.00 -17.82 1.41
C VAL A 23 -33.71 -17.46 2.16
N GLY A 24 -32.54 -17.71 1.56
CA GLY A 24 -31.25 -17.48 2.18
C GLY A 24 -30.91 -16.01 2.34
N ARG A 25 -30.32 -15.64 3.51
CA ARG A 25 -29.81 -14.29 3.79
C ARG A 25 -28.92 -13.74 2.66
N ARG A 26 -28.11 -14.60 2.03
CA ARG A 26 -27.17 -14.20 0.96
C ARG A 26 -27.88 -13.71 -0.30
N ALA A 27 -28.99 -14.34 -0.71
CA ALA A 27 -29.75 -13.93 -1.89
C ALA A 27 -30.41 -12.55 -1.69
N TRP A 28 -30.93 -12.32 -0.49
CA TRP A 28 -31.50 -11.03 -0.11
C TRP A 28 -30.44 -9.92 -0.03
N LEU A 29 -29.29 -10.19 0.57
CA LEU A 29 -28.17 -9.24 0.59
C LEU A 29 -27.68 -8.91 -0.83
N ALA A 30 -27.60 -9.89 -1.73
CA ALA A 30 -27.26 -9.67 -3.13
C ALA A 30 -28.30 -8.81 -3.86
N THR A 31 -29.59 -9.08 -3.65
CA THR A 31 -30.69 -8.29 -4.23
C THR A 31 -30.67 -6.85 -3.70
N MET A 32 -30.49 -6.66 -2.40
CA MET A 32 -30.39 -5.33 -1.77
C MET A 32 -29.14 -4.58 -2.24
N HIS A 33 -28.01 -5.27 -2.39
CA HIS A 33 -26.80 -4.70 -2.99
C HIS A 33 -27.11 -4.16 -4.39
N LEU A 34 -27.73 -4.94 -5.26
CA LEU A 34 -28.07 -4.51 -6.62
C LEU A 34 -29.08 -3.35 -6.65
N ALA A 35 -30.15 -3.43 -5.85
CA ALA A 35 -31.18 -2.39 -5.79
C ALA A 35 -30.62 -1.05 -5.29
N THR A 36 -29.87 -1.06 -4.18
CA THR A 36 -29.19 0.15 -3.68
C THR A 36 -28.10 0.63 -4.64
N GLY A 37 -27.45 -0.29 -5.35
CA GLY A 37 -26.47 0.01 -6.40
C GLY A 37 -27.04 0.80 -7.55
N ALA A 38 -28.19 0.38 -8.06
CA ALA A 38 -28.90 1.08 -9.12
C ALA A 38 -29.25 2.51 -8.70
N LEU A 39 -29.77 2.70 -7.47
CA LEU A 39 -30.09 4.03 -6.96
C LEU A 39 -28.85 4.93 -6.87
N VAL A 40 -27.76 4.43 -6.26
CA VAL A 40 -26.50 5.18 -6.16
C VAL A 40 -25.91 5.47 -7.55
N ALA A 41 -25.94 4.52 -8.48
CA ALA A 41 -25.39 4.70 -9.82
C ALA A 41 -26.17 5.75 -10.63
N VAL A 42 -27.50 5.72 -10.59
CA VAL A 42 -28.36 6.69 -11.29
C VAL A 42 -28.20 8.07 -10.69
N THR A 43 -28.21 8.19 -9.36
CA THR A 43 -28.03 9.48 -8.67
C THR A 43 -26.66 10.08 -8.95
N THR A 44 -25.57 9.30 -8.83
CA THR A 44 -24.23 9.76 -9.22
C THR A 44 -24.19 10.17 -10.69
N ALA A 45 -24.77 9.39 -11.60
CA ALA A 45 -24.78 9.73 -13.03
C ALA A 45 -25.52 11.04 -13.33
N LEU A 46 -26.69 11.26 -12.71
CA LEU A 46 -27.46 12.49 -12.85
C LEU A 46 -26.64 13.71 -12.36
N VAL A 47 -26.04 13.60 -11.17
CA VAL A 47 -25.21 14.68 -10.61
C VAL A 47 -24.01 14.98 -11.51
N LEU A 48 -23.32 13.95 -12.01
CA LEU A 48 -22.20 14.12 -12.92
C LEU A 48 -22.63 14.74 -14.25
N LEU A 49 -23.76 14.32 -14.82
CA LEU A 49 -24.31 14.89 -16.05
C LEU A 49 -24.59 16.39 -15.88
N VAL A 50 -25.24 16.77 -14.79
CA VAL A 50 -25.53 18.18 -14.46
C VAL A 50 -24.23 18.97 -14.29
N LEU A 51 -23.26 18.45 -13.54
CA LEU A 51 -21.98 19.15 -13.33
C LEU A 51 -21.17 19.29 -14.63
N ILE A 52 -21.19 18.30 -15.51
CA ILE A 52 -20.53 18.36 -16.82
C ILE A 52 -21.22 19.41 -17.70
N ALA A 53 -22.55 19.41 -17.75
CA ALA A 53 -23.32 20.42 -18.48
C ALA A 53 -23.05 21.84 -17.97
N LEU A 54 -23.03 22.01 -16.63
CA LEU A 54 -22.66 23.28 -15.99
C LEU A 54 -21.23 23.70 -16.30
N THR A 55 -20.28 22.75 -16.36
CA THR A 55 -18.89 23.04 -16.74
C THR A 55 -18.82 23.60 -18.16
N GLY A 56 -19.58 23.03 -19.09
CA GLY A 56 -19.69 23.54 -20.47
C GLY A 56 -20.34 24.92 -20.54
N LEU A 57 -21.44 25.12 -19.82
CA LEU A 57 -22.15 26.41 -19.77
C LEU A 57 -21.27 27.52 -19.15
N LEU A 58 -20.58 27.20 -18.05
CA LEU A 58 -19.70 28.12 -17.35
C LEU A 58 -18.30 28.19 -17.95
N ALA A 59 -18.04 27.55 -19.09
CA ALA A 59 -16.75 27.61 -19.79
C ALA A 59 -16.38 29.05 -20.21
N VAL A 60 -17.39 29.91 -20.38
CA VAL A 60 -17.21 31.36 -20.60
C VAL A 60 -16.49 32.02 -19.42
N THR A 61 -16.67 31.48 -18.20
CA THR A 61 -16.01 31.94 -16.98
C THR A 61 -14.98 30.91 -16.50
N VAL A 62 -13.69 31.25 -16.58
CA VAL A 62 -12.62 30.33 -16.11
C VAL A 62 -12.86 29.85 -14.68
N VAL A 63 -13.30 30.75 -13.79
CA VAL A 63 -13.57 30.44 -12.37
C VAL A 63 -14.72 29.43 -12.21
N GLY A 64 -15.84 29.64 -12.91
CA GLY A 64 -17.01 28.75 -12.83
C GLY A 64 -16.71 27.36 -13.37
N ALA A 65 -16.06 27.28 -14.53
CA ALA A 65 -15.66 26.00 -15.12
C ALA A 65 -14.69 25.20 -14.22
N VAL A 66 -13.69 25.87 -13.64
CA VAL A 66 -12.74 25.21 -12.71
C VAL A 66 -13.44 24.74 -11.43
N ALA A 67 -14.38 25.53 -10.90
CA ALA A 67 -15.16 25.14 -9.72
C ALA A 67 -16.03 23.90 -10.00
N CYS A 68 -16.72 23.86 -11.14
CA CYS A 68 -17.52 22.69 -11.54
C CYS A 68 -16.66 21.44 -11.79
N LEU A 69 -15.50 21.59 -12.43
CA LEU A 69 -14.57 20.49 -12.64
C LEU A 69 -14.03 19.92 -11.31
N ALA A 70 -13.73 20.81 -10.35
CA ALA A 70 -13.35 20.39 -9.00
C ALA A 70 -14.49 19.63 -8.30
N ALA A 71 -15.74 20.11 -8.45
CA ALA A 71 -16.92 19.42 -7.92
C ALA A 71 -17.12 18.04 -8.55
N VAL A 72 -16.88 17.88 -9.87
CA VAL A 72 -16.91 16.56 -10.54
C VAL A 72 -15.93 15.61 -9.87
N VAL A 73 -14.68 16.02 -9.65
CA VAL A 73 -13.66 15.17 -9.00
C VAL A 73 -14.07 14.81 -7.57
N ILE A 74 -14.58 15.77 -6.78
CA ILE A 74 -15.09 15.51 -5.42
C ILE A 74 -16.22 14.48 -5.44
N VAL A 75 -17.20 14.66 -6.32
CA VAL A 75 -18.39 13.78 -6.40
C VAL A 75 -17.99 12.38 -6.84
N VAL A 76 -17.07 12.24 -7.80
CA VAL A 76 -16.53 10.93 -8.20
C VAL A 76 -15.87 10.24 -7.00
N ASP A 77 -15.00 10.94 -6.27
CA ASP A 77 -14.29 10.36 -5.13
C ASP A 77 -15.24 10.00 -3.98
N ALA A 78 -16.18 10.88 -3.64
CA ALA A 78 -17.21 10.63 -2.65
C ALA A 78 -18.09 9.42 -3.03
N SER A 79 -18.46 9.31 -4.30
CA SER A 79 -19.27 8.20 -4.81
C SER A 79 -18.51 6.87 -4.72
N VAL A 80 -17.19 6.85 -4.95
CA VAL A 80 -16.37 5.65 -4.71
C VAL A 80 -16.39 5.23 -3.23
N HIS A 81 -16.36 6.18 -2.28
CA HIS A 81 -16.48 5.85 -0.86
C HIS A 81 -17.83 5.21 -0.52
N VAL A 82 -18.93 5.76 -1.03
CA VAL A 82 -20.28 5.20 -0.85
C VAL A 82 -20.36 3.78 -1.44
N GLN A 83 -19.82 3.59 -2.65
CA GLN A 83 -19.79 2.29 -3.31
C GLN A 83 -19.00 1.26 -2.50
N ARG A 84 -17.84 1.62 -1.97
CA ARG A 84 -17.04 0.74 -1.10
C ARG A 84 -17.78 0.36 0.18
N ALA A 85 -18.44 1.33 0.83
CA ALA A 85 -19.23 1.07 2.02
C ALA A 85 -20.36 0.06 1.73
N ARG A 86 -21.01 0.17 0.57
CA ARG A 86 -22.03 -0.78 0.08
C ARG A 86 -21.47 -2.19 -0.09
N PHE A 87 -20.32 -2.34 -0.77
CA PHE A 87 -19.66 -3.64 -0.95
C PHE A 87 -19.32 -4.31 0.39
N VAL A 88 -18.85 -3.54 1.38
CA VAL A 88 -18.57 -4.08 2.71
C VAL A 88 -19.86 -4.42 3.45
N ALA A 89 -20.85 -3.54 3.46
CA ALA A 89 -22.10 -3.72 4.21
C ALA A 89 -22.91 -4.94 3.75
N PHE A 90 -23.00 -5.18 2.43
CA PHE A 90 -23.84 -6.26 1.89
C PHE A 90 -23.08 -7.53 1.55
N LEU A 91 -21.82 -7.43 1.10
CA LEU A 91 -21.05 -8.56 0.57
C LEU A 91 -19.80 -8.90 1.40
N ASP A 92 -19.46 -8.08 2.41
CA ASP A 92 -18.23 -8.19 3.20
C ASP A 92 -16.94 -8.13 2.34
N VAL A 93 -17.02 -7.50 1.16
CA VAL A 93 -15.90 -7.39 0.22
C VAL A 93 -15.15 -6.08 0.42
N HIS A 94 -13.88 -6.19 0.80
CA HIS A 94 -13.01 -5.06 1.05
C HIS A 94 -12.22 -4.69 -0.22
N LEU A 95 -12.69 -3.68 -0.95
CA LEU A 95 -11.96 -3.11 -2.09
C LEU A 95 -10.85 -2.17 -1.61
N HIS A 96 -9.61 -2.48 -1.99
CA HIS A 96 -8.43 -1.65 -1.72
C HIS A 96 -8.33 -0.56 -2.79
N VAL A 97 -8.87 0.61 -2.46
CA VAL A 97 -8.78 1.82 -3.29
C VAL A 97 -7.76 2.76 -2.64
N ASP A 98 -6.93 3.40 -3.45
CA ASP A 98 -5.93 4.38 -3.00
C ASP A 98 -6.53 5.42 -2.05
N ARG A 99 -6.09 5.41 -0.79
CA ARG A 99 -6.25 6.55 0.12
C ARG A 99 -5.11 7.52 -0.15
N ARG A 100 -5.31 8.54 -0.97
CA ARG A 100 -4.41 9.71 -0.91
C ARG A 100 -4.86 10.61 0.25
N VAL A 101 -3.96 10.84 1.18
CA VAL A 101 -4.12 11.81 2.27
C VAL A 101 -4.27 13.21 1.66
N PRO A 102 -5.21 14.06 2.13
CA PRO A 102 -5.30 15.43 1.66
C PRO A 102 -3.99 16.17 1.96
N SER A 103 -3.22 16.49 0.92
CA SER A 103 -2.04 17.35 1.05
C SER A 103 -2.50 18.76 1.40
N SER A 104 -2.11 19.28 2.57
CA SER A 104 -2.34 20.67 2.98
C SER A 104 -1.78 21.63 1.91
N GLY A 105 -2.66 22.44 1.31
CA GLY A 105 -2.30 23.44 0.30
C GLY A 105 -3.45 23.83 -0.63
N MET A 106 -3.31 24.97 -1.30
CA MET A 106 -4.36 25.61 -2.10
C MET A 106 -4.77 24.72 -3.29
N TRP A 107 -6.06 24.34 -3.34
CA TRP A 107 -6.60 23.30 -4.23
C TRP A 107 -6.60 23.67 -5.73
N VAL A 108 -6.76 24.96 -6.06
CA VAL A 108 -7.01 25.42 -7.43
C VAL A 108 -5.82 25.19 -8.36
N GLY A 109 -4.59 25.41 -7.89
CA GLY A 109 -3.38 25.25 -8.70
C GLY A 109 -3.04 23.80 -9.07
N ARG A 110 -3.64 22.81 -8.39
CA ARG A 110 -3.34 21.37 -8.60
C ARG A 110 -4.41 20.63 -9.40
N MET A 111 -5.55 21.26 -9.71
CA MET A 111 -6.62 20.63 -10.50
C MET A 111 -6.16 20.10 -11.87
N PRO A 112 -5.31 20.80 -12.64
CA PRO A 112 -4.81 20.27 -13.91
C PRO A 112 -4.01 18.98 -13.75
N ALA A 113 -3.24 18.85 -12.66
CA ALA A 113 -2.49 17.63 -12.38
C ALA A 113 -3.43 16.48 -12.00
N ARG A 114 -4.46 16.75 -11.19
CA ARG A 114 -5.45 15.75 -10.75
C ARG A 114 -6.26 15.17 -11.91
N VAL A 115 -6.77 16.02 -12.80
CA VAL A 115 -7.57 15.58 -13.96
C VAL A 115 -6.75 14.72 -14.92
N ARG A 116 -5.42 14.87 -14.93
CA ARG A 116 -4.52 14.04 -15.74
C ARG A 116 -4.18 12.69 -15.09
N GLU A 117 -4.55 12.46 -13.83
CA GLU A 117 -4.26 11.19 -13.18
C GLU A 117 -5.09 10.04 -13.80
N PRO A 118 -4.45 8.94 -14.24
CA PRO A 118 -5.17 7.79 -14.81
C PRO A 118 -6.22 7.21 -13.85
N ALA A 119 -5.99 7.32 -12.54
CA ALA A 119 -6.92 6.85 -11.53
C ALA A 119 -8.27 7.58 -11.56
N VAL A 120 -8.29 8.89 -11.83
CA VAL A 120 -9.53 9.68 -11.91
C VAL A 120 -10.38 9.19 -13.09
N TRP A 121 -9.77 8.95 -14.24
CA TRP A 121 -10.46 8.42 -15.42
C TRP A 121 -11.00 7.01 -15.21
N ARG A 122 -10.29 6.15 -14.49
CA ARG A 122 -10.83 4.82 -14.13
C ARG A 122 -12.04 4.92 -13.19
N ARG A 123 -12.00 5.80 -12.19
CA ARG A 123 -13.14 6.05 -11.28
C ARG A 123 -14.35 6.60 -12.04
N PHE A 124 -14.12 7.57 -12.93
CA PHE A 124 -15.16 8.10 -13.81
C PHE A 124 -15.74 7.01 -14.72
N GLY A 125 -14.88 6.23 -15.37
CA GLY A 125 -15.28 5.11 -16.23
C GLY A 125 -16.09 4.05 -15.50
N TYR A 126 -15.74 3.74 -14.24
CA TYR A 126 -16.54 2.86 -13.39
C TYR A 126 -17.96 3.42 -13.19
N HIS A 127 -18.11 4.69 -12.84
CA HIS A 127 -19.43 5.29 -12.63
C HIS A 127 -20.24 5.40 -13.93
N LEU A 128 -19.58 5.62 -15.07
CA LEU A 128 -20.21 5.63 -16.39
C LEU A 128 -20.73 4.24 -16.77
N LEU A 129 -19.98 3.18 -16.51
CA LEU A 129 -20.43 1.80 -16.79
C LEU A 129 -21.48 1.33 -15.76
N ALA A 130 -21.29 1.67 -14.48
CA ALA A 130 -22.21 1.33 -13.41
C ALA A 130 -23.57 2.00 -13.57
N SER A 131 -23.65 3.21 -14.15
CA SER A 131 -24.92 3.90 -14.38
C SER A 131 -25.85 3.16 -15.34
N VAL A 132 -25.30 2.30 -16.19
CA VAL A 132 -26.07 1.45 -17.12
C VAL A 132 -26.23 0.05 -16.53
N LEU A 133 -25.13 -0.57 -16.10
CA LEU A 133 -25.13 -1.97 -15.69
C LEU A 133 -25.84 -2.22 -14.36
N ALA A 134 -25.72 -1.31 -13.37
CA ALA A 134 -26.36 -1.50 -12.08
C ALA A 134 -27.89 -1.43 -12.18
N PRO A 135 -28.51 -0.43 -12.85
CA PRO A 135 -29.97 -0.42 -13.05
C PRO A 135 -30.48 -1.61 -13.86
N LEU A 136 -29.77 -2.03 -14.92
CA LEU A 136 -30.16 -3.21 -15.70
C LEU A 136 -30.13 -4.48 -14.86
N SER A 137 -29.06 -4.70 -14.10
CA SER A 137 -28.95 -5.88 -13.23
C SER A 137 -30.03 -5.88 -12.13
N ALA A 138 -30.31 -4.72 -11.53
CA ALA A 138 -31.39 -4.57 -10.56
C ALA A 138 -32.76 -4.81 -11.19
N ALA A 139 -33.03 -4.26 -12.39
CA ALA A 139 -34.29 -4.44 -13.08
C ALA A 139 -34.55 -5.91 -13.43
N VAL A 140 -33.54 -6.65 -13.88
CA VAL A 140 -33.66 -8.10 -14.16
C VAL A 140 -33.99 -8.88 -12.90
N VAL A 141 -33.31 -8.59 -11.78
CA VAL A 141 -33.52 -9.32 -10.53
C VAL A 141 -34.86 -8.95 -9.88
N LEU A 142 -35.20 -7.66 -9.83
CA LEU A 142 -36.46 -7.19 -9.27
C LEU A 142 -37.65 -7.66 -10.11
N SER A 143 -37.55 -7.67 -11.45
CA SER A 143 -38.61 -8.21 -12.30
C SER A 143 -38.79 -9.72 -12.10
N ALA A 144 -37.72 -10.48 -11.87
CA ALA A 144 -37.83 -11.90 -11.50
C ALA A 144 -38.57 -12.09 -10.15
N TRP A 145 -38.26 -11.28 -9.13
CA TRP A 145 -38.97 -11.32 -7.84
C TRP A 145 -40.43 -10.89 -7.97
N VAL A 146 -40.73 -9.85 -8.75
CA VAL A 146 -42.11 -9.42 -9.02
C VAL A 146 -42.86 -10.52 -9.77
N ALA A 147 -42.29 -11.11 -10.82
CA ALA A 147 -42.90 -12.21 -11.57
C ALA A 147 -43.17 -13.44 -10.70
N ALA A 148 -42.25 -13.75 -9.77
CA ALA A 148 -42.39 -14.86 -8.83
C ALA A 148 -43.62 -14.73 -7.91
N VAL A 149 -44.13 -13.51 -7.70
CA VAL A 149 -45.30 -13.24 -6.84
C VAL A 149 -46.54 -12.95 -7.69
N VAL A 150 -46.41 -12.06 -8.68
CA VAL A 150 -47.54 -11.56 -9.46
C VAL A 150 -48.11 -12.62 -10.38
N LEU A 151 -47.29 -13.43 -11.08
CA LEU A 151 -47.79 -14.40 -12.04
C LEU A 151 -48.59 -15.54 -11.36
N PRO A 152 -48.14 -16.13 -10.23
CA PRO A 152 -48.95 -17.09 -9.48
C PRO A 152 -50.27 -16.52 -8.95
N LEU A 153 -50.26 -15.30 -8.40
CA LEU A 153 -51.47 -14.64 -7.91
C LEU A 153 -52.45 -14.33 -9.04
N PHE A 154 -51.93 -13.88 -10.19
CA PHE A 154 -52.74 -13.63 -11.38
C PHE A 154 -53.32 -14.93 -11.94
N ALA A 155 -52.53 -16.01 -11.97
CA ALA A 155 -53.00 -17.33 -12.37
C ALA A 155 -54.11 -17.86 -11.44
N LEU A 156 -53.98 -17.65 -10.12
CA LEU A 156 -55.02 -17.97 -9.16
C LEU A 156 -56.30 -17.19 -9.42
N PHE A 157 -56.19 -15.87 -9.65
CA PHE A 157 -57.34 -15.02 -9.99
C PHE A 157 -58.07 -15.49 -11.26
N ARG A 158 -57.31 -15.86 -12.30
CA ARG A 158 -57.85 -16.41 -13.55
C ARG A 158 -58.56 -17.74 -13.33
N LEU A 159 -57.96 -18.63 -12.55
CA LEU A 159 -58.56 -19.92 -12.19
C LEU A 159 -59.89 -19.74 -11.46
N LEU A 160 -59.94 -18.79 -10.50
CA LEU A 160 -61.18 -18.44 -9.79
C LEU A 160 -62.24 -17.76 -10.69
N SER A 161 -61.80 -17.17 -11.79
CA SER A 161 -62.67 -16.54 -12.80
C SER A 161 -63.14 -17.51 -13.89
N GLY A 162 -62.76 -18.79 -13.82
CA GLY A 162 -63.16 -19.83 -14.78
C GLY A 162 -62.20 -20.07 -15.94
N ASP A 163 -61.04 -19.41 -15.96
CA ASP A 163 -60.01 -19.58 -16.99
C ASP A 163 -58.79 -20.34 -16.44
N ASP A 164 -58.36 -21.40 -17.11
CA ASP A 164 -57.17 -22.16 -16.70
C ASP A 164 -55.91 -21.71 -17.47
N VAL A 165 -54.92 -21.20 -16.73
CA VAL A 165 -53.65 -20.69 -17.25
C VAL A 165 -52.46 -21.19 -16.41
N PRO A 166 -52.25 -22.52 -16.34
CA PRO A 166 -51.33 -23.15 -15.39
C PRO A 166 -49.86 -22.82 -15.67
N TRP A 167 -49.52 -22.44 -16.90
CA TRP A 167 -48.16 -22.04 -17.28
C TRP A 167 -47.68 -20.77 -16.53
N LEU A 168 -48.58 -19.90 -16.08
CA LEU A 168 -48.22 -18.72 -15.29
C LEU A 168 -47.69 -19.10 -13.89
N TRP A 169 -48.23 -20.15 -13.28
CA TRP A 169 -47.67 -20.73 -12.05
C TRP A 169 -46.26 -21.24 -12.28
N VAL A 170 -46.06 -21.98 -13.37
CA VAL A 170 -44.75 -22.53 -13.73
C VAL A 170 -43.73 -21.41 -13.92
N ILE A 171 -44.07 -20.34 -14.65
CA ILE A 171 -43.16 -19.19 -14.83
C ILE A 171 -42.86 -18.52 -13.48
N GLY A 172 -43.86 -18.33 -12.62
CA GLY A 172 -43.65 -17.75 -11.29
C GLY A 172 -42.70 -18.58 -10.42
N VAL A 173 -42.89 -19.90 -10.39
CA VAL A 173 -42.01 -20.82 -9.66
C VAL A 173 -40.59 -20.81 -10.23
N VAL A 174 -40.46 -20.84 -11.56
CA VAL A 174 -39.14 -20.75 -12.21
C VAL A 174 -38.47 -19.42 -11.88
N ALA A 175 -39.20 -18.30 -11.93
CA ALA A 175 -38.67 -16.97 -11.59
C ALA A 175 -38.22 -16.91 -10.11
N PHE A 176 -38.98 -17.52 -9.19
CA PHE A 176 -38.63 -17.60 -7.78
C PHE A 176 -37.28 -18.31 -7.55
N PHE A 177 -37.06 -19.44 -8.22
CA PHE A 177 -35.80 -20.17 -8.11
C PHE A 177 -34.67 -19.53 -8.91
N ALA A 178 -34.96 -18.82 -10.00
CA ALA A 178 -33.96 -18.15 -10.84
C ALA A 178 -33.43 -16.84 -10.20
N ALA A 179 -34.26 -16.09 -9.49
CA ALA A 179 -33.92 -14.77 -8.96
C ALA A 179 -32.61 -14.73 -8.12
N PRO A 180 -32.33 -15.69 -7.21
CA PRO A 180 -31.07 -15.73 -6.47
C PRO A 180 -29.83 -15.94 -7.35
N TRP A 181 -29.96 -16.71 -8.44
CA TRP A 181 -28.85 -16.93 -9.37
C TRP A 181 -28.59 -15.69 -10.23
N LEU A 182 -29.66 -15.03 -10.67
CA LEU A 182 -29.58 -13.74 -11.35
C LEU A 182 -28.93 -12.69 -10.46
N ALA A 183 -29.31 -12.64 -9.17
CA ALA A 183 -28.70 -11.73 -8.19
C ALA A 183 -27.19 -11.99 -8.03
N ARG A 184 -26.77 -13.25 -7.95
CA ARG A 184 -25.34 -13.62 -7.91
C ARG A 184 -24.59 -13.22 -9.16
N ALA A 185 -25.18 -13.46 -10.33
CA ALA A 185 -24.58 -13.09 -11.60
C ALA A 185 -24.38 -11.56 -11.69
N GLY A 186 -25.41 -10.79 -11.31
CA GLY A 186 -25.33 -9.33 -11.23
C GLY A 186 -24.26 -8.84 -10.26
N VAL A 187 -24.19 -9.41 -9.05
CA VAL A 187 -23.13 -9.11 -8.08
C VAL A 187 -21.74 -9.46 -8.62
N GLY A 188 -21.62 -10.59 -9.31
CA GLY A 188 -20.37 -11.00 -9.95
C GLY A 188 -19.91 -9.99 -11.00
N LEU A 189 -20.82 -9.49 -11.83
CA LEU A 189 -20.55 -8.45 -12.82
C LEU A 189 -20.12 -7.13 -12.16
N ASP A 190 -20.82 -6.68 -11.11
CA ASP A 190 -20.46 -5.47 -10.36
C ASP A 190 -19.07 -5.61 -9.70
N LEU A 191 -18.75 -6.79 -9.15
CA LEU A 191 -17.44 -7.10 -8.59
C LEU A 191 -16.33 -7.12 -9.63
N VAL A 192 -16.57 -7.69 -10.82
CA VAL A 192 -15.58 -7.69 -11.91
C VAL A 192 -15.29 -6.26 -12.34
N LEU A 193 -16.34 -5.45 -12.53
CA LEU A 193 -16.21 -4.05 -12.90
C LEU A 193 -15.46 -3.23 -11.84
N ALA A 194 -15.85 -3.39 -10.57
CA ALA A 194 -15.21 -2.71 -9.45
C ALA A 194 -13.73 -3.12 -9.31
N ARG A 195 -13.40 -4.42 -9.46
CA ARG A 195 -12.02 -4.88 -9.39
C ARG A 195 -11.18 -4.42 -10.57
N ALA A 196 -11.75 -4.37 -11.78
CA ALA A 196 -11.03 -3.94 -12.97
C ALA A 196 -10.69 -2.44 -12.95
N LEU A 197 -11.60 -1.60 -12.43
CA LEU A 197 -11.48 -0.14 -12.55
C LEU A 197 -11.11 0.56 -11.23
N LEU A 198 -11.61 0.08 -10.09
CA LEU A 198 -11.39 0.73 -8.79
C LEU A 198 -10.25 0.11 -7.99
N GLN A 199 -9.98 -1.19 -8.15
CA GLN A 199 -8.91 -1.83 -7.40
C GLN A 199 -7.56 -1.34 -7.91
N ARG A 200 -6.68 -1.01 -6.97
CA ARG A 200 -5.29 -0.71 -7.28
C ARG A 200 -4.62 -1.91 -7.93
N SER A 201 -3.87 -1.70 -9.00
CA SER A 201 -3.11 -2.79 -9.62
C SER A 201 -2.05 -3.27 -8.62
N ALA A 202 -1.81 -4.58 -8.52
CA ALA A 202 -0.76 -5.11 -7.64
C ALA A 202 0.62 -4.49 -7.93
N ARG A 203 0.83 -4.01 -9.17
CA ARG A 203 2.02 -3.29 -9.60
C ARG A 203 2.19 -1.95 -8.89
N ASP A 204 1.11 -1.19 -8.69
CA ASP A 204 1.16 0.10 -8.00
C ASP A 204 1.45 -0.09 -6.50
N VAL A 205 0.93 -1.17 -5.89
CA VAL A 205 1.27 -1.54 -4.50
C VAL A 205 2.75 -1.89 -4.37
N LEU A 206 3.26 -2.69 -5.31
CA LEU A 206 4.65 -3.11 -5.28
C LEU A 206 5.61 -1.94 -5.57
N ALA A 207 5.25 -1.03 -6.46
CA ALA A 207 6.03 0.16 -6.75
C ALA A 207 6.21 1.06 -5.52
N GLU A 208 5.13 1.32 -4.77
CA GLU A 208 5.18 2.13 -3.54
C GLU A 208 5.99 1.44 -2.43
N GLN A 209 5.91 0.10 -2.32
CA GLN A 209 6.76 -0.66 -1.39
C GLN A 209 8.24 -0.59 -1.78
N VAL A 210 8.55 -0.65 -3.07
CA VAL A 210 9.93 -0.50 -3.55
C VAL A 210 10.44 0.91 -3.30
N GLU A 211 9.64 1.95 -3.56
CA GLU A 211 10.01 3.34 -3.33
C GLU A 211 10.27 3.62 -1.85
N SER A 212 9.38 3.18 -0.95
CA SER A 212 9.59 3.30 0.50
C SER A 212 10.81 2.52 1.01
N LEU A 213 11.13 1.36 0.43
CA LEU A 213 12.36 0.62 0.74
C LEU A 213 13.62 1.33 0.21
N VAL A 214 13.54 1.97 -0.96
CA VAL A 214 14.63 2.76 -1.53
C VAL A 214 14.89 4.00 -0.67
N GLU A 215 13.84 4.69 -0.25
CA GLU A 215 13.93 5.87 0.63
C GLU A 215 14.48 5.50 2.01
N SER A 216 14.02 4.38 2.60
CA SER A 216 14.59 3.85 3.85
C SER A 216 16.07 3.46 3.71
N ARG A 217 16.48 2.88 2.56
CA ARG A 217 17.88 2.57 2.28
C ARG A 217 18.74 3.80 2.05
N ALA A 218 18.20 4.87 1.49
CA ALA A 218 18.90 6.14 1.33
C ALA A 218 19.26 6.73 2.71
N GLY A 219 18.30 6.76 3.64
CA GLY A 219 18.55 7.23 5.01
C GLY A 219 19.59 6.40 5.78
N LEU A 220 19.59 5.06 5.60
CA LEU A 220 20.62 4.21 6.20
C LEU A 220 22.01 4.43 5.61
N ARG A 221 22.10 4.70 4.30
CA ARG A 221 23.38 5.02 3.63
C ARG A 221 23.93 6.36 4.10
N GLU A 222 23.09 7.39 4.18
CA GLU A 222 23.49 8.70 4.69
C GLU A 222 23.97 8.64 6.14
N ALA A 223 23.29 7.87 6.99
CA ALA A 223 23.71 7.64 8.36
C ALA A 223 25.05 6.90 8.44
N ALA A 224 25.26 5.88 7.60
CA ALA A 224 26.53 5.14 7.54
C ALA A 224 27.69 6.03 7.02
N ASP A 225 27.44 6.88 6.03
CA ASP A 225 28.45 7.81 5.50
C ASP A 225 28.79 8.91 6.50
N ALA A 226 27.82 9.37 7.29
CA ALA A 226 28.05 10.31 8.40
C ALA A 226 28.95 9.68 9.48
N GLU A 227 28.66 8.44 9.90
CA GLU A 227 29.45 7.76 10.93
C GLU A 227 30.87 7.45 10.43
N ARG A 228 31.03 7.05 9.16
CA ARG A 228 32.35 6.83 8.56
C ARG A 228 33.21 8.10 8.59
N ARG A 229 32.65 9.25 8.19
CA ARG A 229 33.37 10.54 8.23
C ARG A 229 33.74 10.96 9.64
N ARG A 230 32.91 10.63 10.63
CA ARG A 230 33.20 10.87 12.04
C ARG A 230 34.37 10.01 12.51
N ILE A 231 34.34 8.70 12.25
CA ILE A 231 35.43 7.77 12.57
C ILE A 231 36.74 8.19 11.90
N GLU A 232 36.69 8.60 10.63
CA GLU A 232 37.87 9.08 9.90
C GLU A 232 38.47 10.33 10.54
N ARG A 233 37.63 11.29 10.95
CA ARG A 233 38.09 12.52 11.62
C ARG A 233 38.65 12.23 13.00
N ASP A 234 38.00 11.38 13.79
CA ASP A 234 38.46 11.00 15.13
C ASP A 234 39.80 10.24 15.07
N LEU A 235 39.99 9.39 14.05
CA LEU A 235 41.27 8.72 13.79
C LEU A 235 42.34 9.68 13.27
N HIS A 236 41.98 10.58 12.35
CA HIS A 236 42.91 11.56 11.81
C HIS A 236 43.42 12.50 12.91
N ASP A 237 42.51 13.08 13.69
CA ASP A 237 42.88 14.13 14.64
C ASP A 237 43.38 13.53 15.97
N GLY A 238 42.76 12.46 16.47
CA GLY A 238 43.11 11.86 17.75
C GLY A 238 44.42 11.08 17.72
N ALA A 239 44.62 10.22 16.70
CA ALA A 239 45.81 9.38 16.63
C ALA A 239 47.06 10.15 16.14
N GLN A 240 46.90 11.12 15.23
CA GLN A 240 48.05 11.93 14.78
C GLN A 240 48.57 12.85 15.88
N GLN A 241 47.71 13.47 16.69
CA GLN A 241 48.14 14.35 17.78
C GLN A 241 48.93 13.57 18.84
N GLN A 242 48.44 12.38 19.24
CA GLN A 242 49.14 11.54 20.21
C GLN A 242 50.50 11.06 19.69
N LEU A 243 50.56 10.57 18.45
CA LEU A 243 51.81 10.07 17.86
C LEU A 243 52.83 11.19 17.59
N THR A 244 52.37 12.38 17.19
CA THR A 244 53.26 13.54 16.98
C THR A 244 53.84 14.02 18.31
N SER A 245 53.02 14.12 19.36
CA SER A 245 53.49 14.48 20.70
C SER A 245 54.50 13.47 21.25
N LEU A 246 54.25 12.17 21.06
CA LEU A 246 55.18 11.11 21.46
C LEU A 246 56.51 11.20 20.72
N ALA A 247 56.49 11.38 19.39
CA ALA A 247 57.69 11.52 18.58
C ALA A 247 58.50 12.78 18.96
N MET A 248 57.82 13.90 19.26
CA MET A 248 58.43 15.15 19.70
C MET A 248 59.09 14.99 21.08
N ASN A 249 58.39 14.39 22.05
CA ASN A 249 58.92 14.16 23.41
C ASN A 249 60.13 13.22 23.40
N LEU A 250 60.13 12.17 22.57
CA LEU A 250 61.29 11.29 22.37
C LEU A 250 62.47 12.02 21.71
N GLY A 251 62.20 12.94 20.78
CA GLY A 251 63.21 13.79 20.15
C GLY A 251 63.87 14.76 21.13
N ILE A 252 63.07 15.38 22.01
CA ILE A 252 63.56 16.25 23.10
C ILE A 252 64.39 15.44 24.10
N ALA A 253 63.88 14.29 24.56
CA ALA A 253 64.61 13.42 25.48
C ALA A 253 66.00 13.01 24.93
N ARG A 254 66.10 12.74 23.62
CA ARG A 254 67.37 12.47 22.95
C ARG A 254 68.36 13.65 22.99
N GLN A 255 67.88 14.89 22.89
CA GLN A 255 68.73 16.09 22.90
C GLN A 255 69.11 16.54 24.31
N THR A 256 68.24 16.34 25.30
CA THR A 256 68.45 16.84 26.67
C THR A 256 69.24 15.88 27.57
N LEU A 257 69.41 14.61 27.17
CA LEU A 257 70.14 13.59 27.95
C LEU A 257 71.41 13.09 27.21
N PRO A 258 72.48 13.89 27.10
CA PRO A 258 73.70 13.52 26.36
C PRO A 258 74.53 12.40 27.03
N ASP A 259 74.35 12.17 28.34
CA ASP A 259 75.17 11.24 29.15
C ASP A 259 74.48 9.89 29.45
N LEU A 260 73.50 9.48 28.64
CA LEU A 260 72.85 8.17 28.77
C LEU A 260 73.82 7.02 28.43
N PRO A 261 73.78 5.88 29.18
CA PRO A 261 74.46 4.65 28.81
C PRO A 261 74.05 4.19 27.41
N ASP A 262 75.00 3.69 26.62
CA ASP A 262 74.78 3.25 25.23
C ASP A 262 73.51 2.40 25.01
N PRO A 263 73.20 1.36 25.83
CA PRO A 263 71.98 0.58 25.62
C PRO A 263 70.68 1.38 25.82
N ALA A 264 70.67 2.38 26.69
CA ALA A 264 69.48 3.22 26.92
C ALA A 264 69.28 4.24 25.77
N ARG A 265 70.37 4.72 25.18
CA ARG A 265 70.34 5.61 24.01
C ARG A 265 69.80 4.88 22.77
N GLU A 266 70.21 3.63 22.57
CA GLU A 266 69.78 2.80 21.44
C GLU A 266 68.27 2.51 21.48
N VAL A 267 67.72 2.24 22.67
CA VAL A 267 66.27 2.05 22.88
C VAL A 267 65.47 3.32 22.56
N ILE A 268 65.95 4.50 22.94
CA ILE A 268 65.27 5.77 22.65
C ILE A 268 65.31 6.08 21.14
N VAL A 269 66.42 5.79 20.47
CA VAL A 269 66.53 5.95 19.01
C VAL A 269 65.59 5.00 18.29
N SER A 270 65.54 3.73 18.69
CA SER A 270 64.61 2.73 18.13
C SER A 270 63.17 3.16 18.33
N ALA A 271 62.78 3.55 19.55
CA ALA A 271 61.42 3.98 19.87
C ALA A 271 60.98 5.23 19.08
N HIS A 272 61.92 6.14 18.79
CA HIS A 272 61.65 7.33 17.98
C HIS A 272 61.42 6.98 16.50
N GLU A 273 62.21 6.07 15.93
CA GLU A 273 62.03 5.61 14.56
C GLU A 273 60.77 4.72 14.41
N ASP A 274 60.45 3.89 15.40
CA ASP A 274 59.20 3.12 15.45
C ASP A 274 57.97 4.04 15.49
N ALA A 275 58.04 5.14 16.27
CA ALA A 275 56.97 6.14 16.31
C ALA A 275 56.79 6.86 14.97
N LYS A 276 57.88 7.19 14.25
CA LYS A 276 57.81 7.76 12.89
C LYS A 276 57.22 6.77 11.89
N SER A 277 57.62 5.51 11.96
CA SER A 277 57.13 4.46 11.08
C SER A 277 55.62 4.24 11.27
N ALA A 278 55.16 4.15 12.52
CA ALA A 278 53.74 4.05 12.85
C ALA A 278 52.91 5.24 12.34
N LEU A 279 53.49 6.46 12.38
CA LEU A 279 52.86 7.69 11.88
C LEU A 279 52.76 7.68 10.35
N ALA A 280 53.76 7.14 9.65
CA ALA A 280 53.75 6.95 8.22
C ALA A 280 52.71 5.91 7.78
N ASP A 281 52.61 4.79 8.51
CA ASP A 281 51.65 3.72 8.25
C ASP A 281 50.22 4.17 8.47
N LEU A 282 49.94 4.89 9.57
CA LEU A 282 48.64 5.51 9.81
C LEU A 282 48.25 6.46 8.67
N ARG A 283 49.19 7.27 8.18
CA ARG A 283 48.95 8.22 7.08
C ARG A 283 48.68 7.50 5.75
N ASN A 284 49.30 6.35 5.51
CA ASN A 284 49.02 5.51 4.34
C ASN A 284 47.66 4.81 4.43
N LEU A 285 47.29 4.31 5.61
CA LEU A 285 45.98 3.70 5.90
C LEU A 285 44.82 4.68 5.74
N VAL A 286 44.98 5.90 6.26
CA VAL A 286 43.99 6.98 6.09
C VAL A 286 43.83 7.30 4.61
N ARG A 287 44.91 7.54 3.85
CA ARG A 287 44.82 7.80 2.40
C ARG A 287 44.14 6.68 1.61
N ALA A 288 44.33 5.42 2.00
CA ALA A 288 43.66 4.28 1.38
C ALA A 288 42.14 4.27 1.67
N CYS A 289 41.73 4.78 2.83
CA CYS A 289 40.33 4.88 3.24
C CYS A 289 39.63 6.13 2.66
N THR A 290 40.34 7.25 2.48
CA THR A 290 39.78 8.50 1.95
C THR A 290 39.58 8.48 0.42
N ARG A 291 40.24 7.55 -0.31
CA ARG A 291 39.98 7.36 -1.74
C ARG A 291 38.67 6.59 -1.93
N PRO A 292 37.64 7.15 -2.59
CA PRO A 292 36.39 6.45 -2.81
C PRO A 292 36.65 5.27 -3.75
N CYS A 293 36.29 4.05 -3.36
CA CYS A 293 36.27 2.87 -4.24
C CYS A 293 35.21 2.95 -5.35
N TRP A 294 34.70 4.14 -5.69
CA TRP A 294 33.57 4.34 -6.60
C TRP A 294 33.89 5.11 -7.89
N THR A 295 35.16 5.42 -8.19
CA THR A 295 35.48 6.18 -9.42
C THR A 295 35.58 5.35 -10.70
N ASN A 296 35.18 4.07 -10.73
CA ASN A 296 34.94 3.39 -12.00
C ASN A 296 33.98 2.20 -11.90
N VAL A 297 32.68 2.45 -12.09
CA VAL A 297 31.75 1.47 -12.63
C VAL A 297 30.94 2.12 -13.74
N GLY A 298 31.63 2.33 -14.87
CA GLY A 298 31.00 2.19 -16.17
C GLY A 298 30.50 0.75 -16.29
N TRP A 299 29.19 0.60 -16.30
CA TRP A 299 28.48 -0.67 -16.46
C TRP A 299 28.85 -1.29 -17.82
N LYS A 300 29.75 -2.28 -17.83
CA LYS A 300 29.80 -3.44 -18.75
C LYS A 300 31.09 -4.24 -18.56
N ARG A 301 30.93 -5.45 -18.02
CA ARG A 301 31.73 -6.68 -18.16
C ARG A 301 32.22 -7.27 -16.83
N ARG A 302 31.73 -8.50 -16.60
CA ARG A 302 32.36 -9.65 -15.96
C ARG A 302 33.11 -9.36 -14.65
N TRP A 303 32.41 -9.60 -13.55
CA TRP A 303 32.94 -9.70 -12.19
C TRP A 303 34.16 -10.65 -12.09
N PRO A 304 35.33 -10.17 -11.62
CA PRO A 304 36.21 -10.98 -10.82
C PRO A 304 35.87 -10.77 -9.35
N VAL A 305 35.75 -11.88 -8.65
CA VAL A 305 35.64 -12.00 -7.20
C VAL A 305 36.66 -11.09 -6.50
N CYS A 306 36.21 -10.31 -5.52
CA CYS A 306 37.12 -9.67 -4.57
C CYS A 306 37.97 -10.75 -3.90
N ALA A 307 39.27 -10.77 -4.19
CA ALA A 307 40.21 -11.66 -3.52
C ALA A 307 40.19 -11.39 -1.99
N PRO A 308 40.26 -12.43 -1.15
CA PRO A 308 40.28 -12.26 0.29
C PRO A 308 41.60 -11.62 0.73
N ALA A 309 41.52 -10.52 1.48
CA ALA A 309 42.65 -9.94 2.19
C ALA A 309 43.24 -10.98 3.18
N PRO A 310 44.57 -10.97 3.44
CA PRO A 310 45.18 -11.91 4.37
C PRO A 310 44.63 -11.69 5.78
N ARG A 311 44.43 -12.81 6.48
CA ARG A 311 43.80 -12.95 7.80
C ARG A 311 44.36 -11.95 8.82
N CYS A 312 43.59 -10.92 9.19
CA CYS A 312 43.73 -10.27 10.49
C CYS A 312 42.90 -11.04 11.52
N ARG A 313 43.59 -11.83 12.33
CA ARG A 313 43.03 -12.60 13.45
C ARG A 313 42.84 -11.66 14.64
N CYS A 314 41.71 -10.96 14.71
CA CYS A 314 41.30 -10.23 15.91
C CYS A 314 40.34 -11.11 16.72
N GLY A 315 40.85 -11.76 17.75
CA GLY A 315 40.04 -12.48 18.73
C GLY A 315 39.23 -11.48 19.57
N TRP A 316 37.96 -11.30 19.23
CA TRP A 316 36.98 -10.69 20.13
C TRP A 316 36.05 -11.79 20.64
N THR A 317 36.35 -12.28 21.84
CA THR A 317 35.45 -13.12 22.63
C THR A 317 34.22 -12.29 23.00
N SER A 318 33.04 -12.79 22.63
CA SER A 318 31.76 -12.21 23.01
C SER A 318 31.54 -12.36 24.53
N ARG A 319 31.63 -11.25 25.27
CA ARG A 319 30.93 -11.08 26.56
C ARG A 319 29.99 -9.89 26.43
N SER A 320 28.72 -10.19 26.22
CA SER A 320 27.62 -9.23 26.27
C SER A 320 27.37 -8.76 27.70
N PRO A 321 27.24 -7.45 27.99
CA PRO A 321 26.51 -6.98 29.16
C PRO A 321 25.03 -6.87 28.80
N ARG A 322 24.17 -7.60 29.53
CA ARG A 322 22.71 -7.45 29.49
C ARG A 322 22.34 -6.02 29.87
N VAL A 323 21.86 -5.23 28.91
CA VAL A 323 21.19 -3.95 29.20
C VAL A 323 19.75 -4.26 29.64
N ARG A 324 19.47 -4.15 30.94
CA ARG A 324 18.11 -4.14 31.49
C ARG A 324 17.38 -2.89 31.01
N ARG A 325 16.31 -3.06 30.23
CA ARG A 325 15.34 -1.99 29.93
C ARG A 325 14.60 -1.62 31.21
N ARG A 326 14.82 -0.40 31.71
CA ARG A 326 13.95 0.26 32.70
C ARG A 326 12.72 0.78 31.96
N VAL A 327 11.58 0.12 32.16
CA VAL A 327 10.27 0.64 31.78
C VAL A 327 9.86 1.64 32.85
N SER A 328 9.96 2.94 32.56
CA SER A 328 9.32 3.97 33.39
C SER A 328 7.82 3.99 33.08
N ARG A 329 7.03 3.44 33.99
CA ARG A 329 5.59 3.66 34.06
C ARG A 329 5.36 5.15 34.32
N ARG A 330 4.82 5.90 33.36
CA ARG A 330 4.11 7.15 33.63
C ARG A 330 2.63 6.82 33.77
N SER A 331 2.11 7.03 34.97
CA SER A 331 0.68 7.05 35.30
C SER A 331 0.00 8.26 34.66
N PRO A 332 -1.28 8.15 34.23
CA PRO A 332 -2.04 9.26 33.70
C PRO A 332 -2.65 10.09 34.85
N THR A 333 -2.24 11.35 34.96
CA THR A 333 -2.88 12.34 35.84
C THR A 333 -3.97 13.09 35.09
N SER A 334 -5.22 12.87 35.54
CA SER A 334 -6.32 13.85 35.67
C SER A 334 -6.49 14.91 34.56
N TRP A 335 -7.48 14.71 33.70
CA TRP A 335 -8.19 15.80 33.02
C TRP A 335 -9.44 16.15 33.82
N SER A 336 -9.49 17.37 34.37
CA SER A 336 -10.70 18.03 34.82
C SER A 336 -11.20 18.98 33.73
N PRO A 337 -12.50 19.01 33.39
CA PRO A 337 -13.06 20.04 32.52
C PRO A 337 -13.42 21.28 33.35
N ARG A 338 -13.11 22.48 32.84
CA ARG A 338 -13.72 23.74 33.30
C ARG A 338 -14.46 24.40 32.14
N ALA A 339 -15.69 24.81 32.48
CA ALA A 339 -16.57 25.80 31.88
C ALA A 339 -17.08 25.53 30.45
#